data_AF-A0A016VLV2-F1
#
_entry.id   AF-A0A016VLV2-F1
#
_cell.length_a   1.000
_cell.length_b   1.000
_cell.length_c   1.000
_cell.angle_alpha   90.00
_cell.angle_beta   90.00
_cell.angle_gamma   90.00
#
_symmetry.space_group_name_H-M   'P 1'
#
loop_
_entity.id
_entity.type
_entity.pdbx_description
1 polymer ?
#
loop_
_entity_poly.entity_id
_entity_poly.type
_entity_poly.pdbx_seq_one_letter_code
_entity_poly.pdbx_strand_id
1 'polypeptide(L)'
;MFRFAKTLDSLLRDYREMTTKLEQLVLERNITADAIRCEELIESLEKRHEIVKRSEIICEIKGIVADDPDLLSISWLRDTLTTRLKAVENEVRRSAADDMRRGLVSLNASLVTSALRALSNLGVLEAELEVQLSSSAAEVDVKLVELSSALDSSVRLLPQCVNLIHSQLEQCALLGATQLTKFVEKLARIIRARVPLDAPFSLRFVQLMSRVLNSRPECSGPLIEALRPLKNAILSQSLGRLHQIVEQHDFATIQNSVFVDKLVAAIEEEMKRLEWDVELREEAQKNTQKCLDIVAKRLESEIKLDVENLLLGDRLRSDQHKNYRLLEIMNTLAAKWPSQAKSLLAVENESVAVIMEAIRQSIFSIIASMHREMDDSKGISPYMQELLAYIGRIEFHLSHFPSTIRHTSALSSISDYIIQVFIVNATLVRPLTDSIREKLYGDLEKLLDAIDSKLSPSVKYPNKAHLLSLFCAGESSVAQNIKDDTLPAWIYIHALIADSPEILVSPHLSVQWPIEQYVRWCCEHSDLEIISFLSGLMTSYTTLVINRHETQYVPHYPKIMELIKKGTETSS
;
A
#
# COMPACT_ATOMS: atom_id res chain seq x y z
N MET A 1 -67.44 86.88 7.27
CA MET A 1 -66.24 86.01 7.31
C MET A 1 -65.64 85.90 8.72
N PHE A 2 -65.38 87.01 9.44
CA PHE A 2 -64.70 87.00 10.75
C PHE A 2 -65.46 86.32 11.91
N ARG A 3 -66.80 86.49 12.02
CA ARG A 3 -67.62 85.81 13.05
C ARG A 3 -67.71 84.29 12.85
N PHE A 4 -67.83 83.84 11.60
CA PHE A 4 -67.88 82.41 11.26
C PHE A 4 -66.57 81.70 11.62
N ALA A 5 -65.42 82.34 11.37
CA ALA A 5 -64.11 81.81 11.74
C ALA A 5 -63.94 81.63 13.26
N LYS A 6 -64.41 82.59 14.08
CA LYS A 6 -64.36 82.47 15.56
C LYS A 6 -65.24 81.35 16.12
N THR A 7 -66.45 81.20 15.60
CA THR A 7 -67.37 80.13 16.04
C THR A 7 -66.86 78.75 15.62
N LEU A 8 -66.30 78.64 14.40
CA LEU A 8 -65.67 77.41 13.91
C LEU A 8 -64.45 77.02 14.76
N ASP A 9 -63.62 77.99 15.17
CA ASP A 9 -62.44 77.75 16.00
C ASP A 9 -62.78 77.32 17.45
N SER A 10 -63.92 77.78 17.99
CA SER A 10 -64.47 77.29 19.27
C SER A 10 -64.97 75.85 19.15
N LEU A 11 -65.79 75.54 18.14
CA LEU A 11 -66.29 74.19 17.90
C LEU A 11 -65.16 73.18 17.62
N LEU A 12 -64.13 73.59 16.88
CA LEU A 12 -62.93 72.78 16.64
C LEU A 12 -62.16 72.47 17.94
N ARG A 13 -62.13 73.43 18.87
CA ARG A 13 -61.47 73.26 20.17
C ARG A 13 -62.23 72.28 21.06
N ASP A 14 -63.55 72.43 21.13
CA ASP A 14 -64.42 71.54 21.91
C ASP A 14 -64.41 70.11 21.33
N TYR A 15 -64.42 69.99 20.00
CA TYR A 15 -64.28 68.69 19.33
C TYR A 15 -62.94 68.03 19.65
N ARG A 16 -61.82 68.77 19.56
CA ARG A 16 -60.49 68.27 19.92
C ARG A 16 -60.43 67.82 21.38
N GLU A 17 -61.01 68.60 22.31
CA GLU A 17 -61.05 68.24 23.73
C GLU A 17 -61.86 66.96 23.97
N MET A 18 -63.00 66.81 23.29
CA MET A 18 -63.82 65.61 23.35
C MET A 18 -63.11 64.39 22.74
N THR A 19 -62.36 64.56 21.65
CA THR A 19 -61.51 63.51 21.07
C THR A 19 -60.44 63.07 22.06
N THR A 20 -59.72 64.00 22.70
CA THR A 20 -58.71 63.65 23.71
C THR A 20 -59.29 62.93 24.93
N LYS A 21 -60.50 63.31 25.40
CA LYS A 21 -61.19 62.59 26.49
C LYS A 21 -61.60 61.18 26.07
N LEU A 22 -62.06 61.01 24.84
CA LEU A 22 -62.41 59.69 24.30
C LEU A 22 -61.17 58.80 24.18
N GLU A 23 -60.05 59.36 23.70
CA GLU A 23 -58.75 58.66 23.63
C GLU A 23 -58.27 58.21 25.03
N GLN A 24 -58.40 59.07 26.05
CA GLN A 24 -58.08 58.72 27.44
C GLN A 24 -58.97 57.59 27.98
N LEU A 25 -60.29 57.67 27.76
CA LEU A 25 -61.21 56.62 28.20
C LEU A 25 -60.95 55.28 27.50
N VAL A 26 -60.57 55.30 26.22
CA VAL A 26 -60.18 54.08 25.50
C VAL A 26 -58.91 53.47 26.10
N LEU A 27 -57.92 54.30 26.44
CA LEU A 27 -56.69 53.85 27.09
C LEU A 27 -56.98 53.21 28.46
N GLU A 28 -57.76 53.90 29.31
CA GLU A 28 -58.14 53.37 30.64
C GLU A 28 -58.94 52.07 30.54
N ARG A 29 -59.85 51.97 29.57
CA ARG A 29 -60.62 50.74 29.31
C ARG A 29 -59.69 49.60 28.92
N ASN A 30 -58.72 49.84 28.04
CA ASN A 30 -57.77 48.82 27.60
C ASN A 30 -56.93 48.32 28.78
N ILE A 31 -56.28 49.22 29.53
CA ILE A 31 -55.51 48.88 30.74
C ILE A 31 -56.35 48.08 31.74
N THR A 32 -57.61 48.46 31.94
CA THR A 32 -58.52 47.72 32.84
C THR A 32 -58.84 46.32 32.32
N ALA A 33 -59.08 46.16 31.02
CA ALA A 33 -59.33 44.86 30.40
C ALA A 33 -58.11 43.93 30.51
N ASP A 34 -56.91 44.47 30.30
CA ASP A 34 -55.66 43.71 30.40
C ASP A 34 -55.34 43.35 31.86
N ALA A 35 -55.62 44.24 32.82
CA ALA A 35 -55.50 43.94 34.25
C ALA A 35 -56.44 42.79 34.68
N ILE A 36 -57.70 42.81 34.25
CA ILE A 36 -58.67 41.74 34.54
C ILE A 36 -58.20 40.42 33.91
N ARG A 37 -57.75 40.45 32.65
CA ARG A 37 -57.24 39.26 31.96
C ARG A 37 -56.02 38.68 32.67
N CYS A 38 -55.08 39.50 33.12
CA CYS A 38 -53.94 39.03 33.92
C CYS A 38 -54.42 38.31 35.20
N GLU A 39 -55.42 38.86 35.89
CA GLU A 39 -55.97 38.27 37.11
C GLU A 39 -56.63 36.89 36.85
N GLU A 40 -57.44 36.78 35.80
CA GLU A 40 -58.05 35.51 35.36
C GLU A 40 -56.98 34.46 34.99
N LEU A 41 -55.94 34.88 34.28
CA LEU A 41 -54.82 34.02 33.90
C LEU A 41 -54.02 33.55 35.11
N ILE A 42 -53.79 34.42 36.10
CA ILE A 42 -53.12 34.06 37.37
C ILE A 42 -53.94 33.02 38.13
N GLU A 43 -55.27 33.20 38.23
CA GLU A 43 -56.14 32.22 38.90
C GLU A 43 -56.14 30.87 38.17
N SER A 44 -56.14 30.89 36.82
CA SER A 44 -56.01 29.70 35.98
C SER A 44 -54.65 29.00 36.17
N LEU A 45 -53.56 29.77 36.30
CA LEU A 45 -52.21 29.28 36.53
C LEU A 45 -52.10 28.50 37.85
N GLU A 46 -52.76 28.96 38.91
CA GLU A 46 -52.76 28.29 40.21
C GLU A 46 -53.50 26.93 40.18
N LYS A 47 -54.54 26.80 39.34
CA LYS A 47 -55.37 25.59 39.26
C LYS A 47 -54.81 24.49 38.35
N ARG A 48 -53.95 24.81 37.39
CA ARG A 48 -53.42 23.83 36.41
C ARG A 48 -52.10 23.23 36.85
N HIS A 49 -51.92 21.92 36.64
CA HIS A 49 -50.67 21.20 36.96
C HIS A 49 -49.84 20.83 35.72
N GLU A 50 -50.43 20.85 34.52
CA GLU A 50 -49.73 20.52 33.28
C GLU A 50 -48.69 21.59 32.93
N ILE A 51 -47.43 21.17 32.79
CA ILE A 51 -46.31 22.09 32.69
C ILE A 51 -46.34 22.96 31.43
N VAL A 52 -46.77 22.37 30.31
CA VAL A 52 -46.94 23.08 29.03
C VAL A 52 -48.00 24.16 29.18
N LYS A 53 -49.17 23.84 29.75
CA LYS A 53 -50.25 24.81 29.95
C LYS A 53 -49.86 25.92 30.92
N ARG A 54 -49.16 25.60 32.00
CA ARG A 54 -48.63 26.62 32.93
C ARG A 54 -47.66 27.56 32.22
N SER A 55 -46.77 27.03 31.37
CA SER A 55 -45.83 27.85 30.60
C SER A 55 -46.50 28.73 29.53
N GLU A 56 -47.56 28.24 28.87
CA GLU A 56 -48.36 29.03 27.91
C GLU A 56 -49.01 30.23 28.61
N ILE A 57 -49.62 30.01 29.78
CA ILE A 57 -50.26 31.07 30.58
C ILE A 57 -49.23 32.11 31.04
N ILE A 58 -48.05 31.68 31.50
CA ILE A 58 -46.98 32.60 31.89
C ILE A 58 -46.52 33.45 30.70
N CYS A 59 -46.34 32.83 29.53
CA CYS A 59 -45.97 33.53 28.30
C CYS A 59 -47.02 34.58 27.92
N GLU A 60 -48.31 34.22 28.01
CA GLU A 60 -49.43 35.11 27.72
C GLU A 60 -49.46 36.32 28.68
N ILE A 61 -49.33 36.10 30.00
CA ILE A 61 -49.27 37.18 30.98
C ILE A 61 -48.07 38.11 30.69
N LYS A 62 -46.90 37.56 30.36
CA LYS A 62 -45.72 38.37 30.03
C LYS A 62 -45.89 39.15 28.72
N GLY A 63 -46.62 38.60 27.75
CA GLY A 63 -46.99 39.32 26.53
C GLY A 63 -47.88 40.53 26.82
N ILE A 64 -48.94 40.33 27.59
CA ILE A 64 -49.85 41.43 28.00
C ILE A 64 -49.08 42.54 28.74
N VAL A 65 -48.21 42.17 29.68
CA VAL A 65 -47.40 43.15 30.44
C VAL A 65 -46.37 43.87 29.56
N ALA A 66 -45.88 43.22 28.49
CA ALA A 66 -44.97 43.85 27.54
C ALA A 66 -45.68 44.83 26.60
N ASP A 67 -46.92 44.52 26.21
CA ASP A 67 -47.76 45.36 25.37
C ASP A 67 -48.25 46.61 26.14
N ASP A 68 -48.57 46.46 27.45
CA ASP A 68 -49.07 47.55 28.30
C ASP A 68 -48.25 47.70 29.61
N PRO A 69 -47.10 48.41 29.59
CA PRO A 69 -46.23 48.59 30.75
C PRO A 69 -46.90 49.32 31.94
N ASP A 70 -47.93 50.12 31.67
CA ASP A 70 -48.67 50.89 32.67
C ASP A 70 -49.41 49.98 33.68
N LEU A 71 -49.61 48.69 33.36
CA LEU A 71 -50.13 47.68 34.30
C LEU A 71 -49.27 47.56 35.57
N LEU A 72 -47.97 47.82 35.48
CA LEU A 72 -47.06 47.79 36.63
C LEU A 72 -47.27 48.96 37.59
N SER A 73 -47.98 50.02 37.19
CA SER A 73 -48.35 51.14 38.07
C SER A 73 -49.52 50.81 39.00
N ILE A 74 -50.28 49.75 38.71
CA ILE A 74 -51.45 49.31 39.47
C ILE A 74 -50.98 48.63 40.76
N SER A 75 -51.27 49.25 41.91
CA SER A 75 -50.70 48.89 43.21
C SER A 75 -50.98 47.45 43.66
N TRP A 76 -52.17 46.92 43.41
CA TRP A 76 -52.59 45.57 43.80
C TRP A 76 -52.09 44.47 42.86
N LEU A 77 -51.85 44.80 41.57
CA LEU A 77 -51.43 43.85 40.54
C LEU A 77 -49.89 43.73 40.47
N ARG A 78 -49.20 44.84 40.76
CA ARG A 78 -47.74 44.97 40.65
C ARG A 78 -46.96 43.87 41.37
N ASP A 79 -47.28 43.56 42.63
CA ASP A 79 -46.55 42.52 43.37
C ASP A 79 -46.76 41.14 42.71
N THR A 80 -48.00 40.83 42.33
CA THR A 80 -48.32 39.56 41.68
C THR A 80 -47.59 39.38 40.35
N LEU A 81 -47.50 40.42 39.51
CA LEU A 81 -46.80 40.36 38.22
C LEU A 81 -45.27 40.39 38.35
N THR A 82 -44.72 41.02 39.38
CA THR A 82 -43.26 41.19 39.51
C THR A 82 -42.59 40.11 40.37
N THR A 83 -43.21 39.72 41.49
CA THR A 83 -42.61 38.78 42.44
C THR A 83 -43.24 37.39 42.32
N ARG A 84 -44.57 37.27 42.41
CA ARG A 84 -45.26 35.96 42.40
C ARG A 84 -45.13 35.26 41.04
N LEU A 85 -45.41 35.96 39.95
CA LEU A 85 -45.28 35.40 38.59
C LEU A 85 -43.85 34.90 38.33
N LYS A 86 -42.84 35.66 38.75
CA LYS A 86 -41.42 35.27 38.62
C LYS A 86 -41.07 34.05 39.46
N ALA A 87 -41.66 33.90 40.64
CA ALA A 87 -41.47 32.71 41.47
C ALA A 87 -42.07 31.45 40.79
N VAL A 88 -43.28 31.57 40.25
CA VAL A 88 -43.95 30.48 39.52
C VAL A 88 -43.22 30.16 38.20
N GLU A 89 -42.74 31.17 37.47
CA GLU A 89 -41.90 30.99 36.28
C GLU A 89 -40.65 30.15 36.60
N ASN A 90 -39.95 30.47 37.70
CA ASN A 90 -38.79 29.71 38.14
C ASN A 90 -39.11 28.28 38.61
N GLU A 91 -40.30 28.06 39.16
CA GLU A 91 -40.79 26.73 39.51
C GLU A 91 -41.07 25.89 38.25
N VAL A 92 -41.85 26.44 37.31
CA VAL A 92 -42.18 25.78 36.04
C VAL A 92 -40.93 25.50 35.21
N ARG A 93 -39.98 26.44 35.17
CA ARG A 93 -38.68 26.22 34.51
C ARG A 93 -37.93 25.04 35.10
N ARG A 94 -37.79 24.98 36.44
CA ARG A 94 -37.09 23.87 37.12
C ARG A 94 -37.76 22.54 36.85
N SER A 95 -39.08 22.49 36.99
CA SER A 95 -39.86 21.29 36.74
C SER A 95 -39.75 20.83 35.26
N ALA A 96 -39.71 21.76 34.31
CA ALA A 96 -39.55 21.43 32.89
C ALA A 96 -38.13 20.93 32.58
N ALA A 97 -37.10 21.51 33.20
CA ALA A 97 -35.73 21.02 33.11
C ALA A 97 -35.58 19.61 33.74
N ASP A 98 -36.25 19.34 34.87
CA ASP A 98 -36.29 18.02 35.50
C ASP A 98 -37.01 16.99 34.61
N ASP A 99 -38.15 17.36 34.02
CA ASP A 99 -38.89 16.52 33.07
C ASP A 99 -38.08 16.22 31.81
N MET A 100 -37.36 17.22 31.28
CA MET A 100 -36.43 17.03 30.17
C MET A 100 -35.37 16.00 30.54
N ARG A 101 -34.69 16.16 31.67
CA ARG A 101 -33.64 15.24 32.14
C ARG A 101 -34.17 13.82 32.35
N ARG A 102 -35.32 13.66 33.00
CA ARG A 102 -35.97 12.34 33.18
C ARG A 102 -36.37 11.72 31.85
N GLY A 103 -36.89 12.53 30.93
CA GLY A 103 -37.25 12.12 29.58
C GLY A 103 -36.04 11.64 28.79
N LEU A 104 -34.90 12.32 28.90
CA LEU A 104 -33.64 11.89 28.29
C LEU A 104 -33.16 10.55 28.86
N VAL A 105 -33.04 10.43 30.18
CA VAL A 105 -32.56 9.19 30.83
C VAL A 105 -33.46 7.98 30.53
N SER A 106 -34.77 8.18 30.44
CA SER A 106 -35.75 7.13 30.11
C SER A 106 -35.98 6.95 28.61
N LEU A 107 -35.31 7.73 27.76
CA LEU A 107 -35.50 7.80 26.30
C LEU A 107 -36.97 8.02 25.89
N ASN A 108 -37.72 8.80 26.67
CA ASN A 108 -39.12 9.10 26.43
C ASN A 108 -39.29 10.40 25.60
N ALA A 109 -39.41 10.24 24.29
CA ALA A 109 -39.53 11.36 23.35
C ALA A 109 -40.74 12.29 23.61
N SER A 110 -41.86 11.78 24.13
CA SER A 110 -43.05 12.62 24.38
C SER A 110 -42.86 13.53 25.59
N LEU A 111 -42.20 13.01 26.64
CA LEU A 111 -41.82 13.79 27.82
C LEU A 111 -40.78 14.86 27.46
N VAL A 112 -39.76 14.51 26.67
CA VAL A 112 -38.77 15.47 26.16
C VAL A 112 -39.47 16.56 25.34
N THR A 113 -40.33 16.20 24.38
CA THR A 113 -41.04 17.19 23.53
C THR A 113 -41.89 18.16 24.36
N SER A 114 -42.58 17.65 25.39
CA SER A 114 -43.42 18.46 26.28
C SER A 114 -42.58 19.43 27.10
N ALA A 115 -41.45 18.96 27.64
CA ALA A 115 -40.52 19.79 28.39
C ALA A 115 -39.86 20.87 27.51
N LEU A 116 -39.42 20.52 26.30
CA LEU A 116 -38.85 21.48 25.34
C LEU A 116 -39.85 22.57 24.97
N ARG A 117 -41.13 22.20 24.74
CA ARG A 117 -42.19 23.17 24.47
C ARG A 117 -42.40 24.12 25.66
N ALA A 118 -42.43 23.59 26.88
CA ALA A 118 -42.58 24.41 28.07
C ALA A 118 -41.42 25.39 28.26
N LEU A 119 -40.18 24.94 28.06
CA LEU A 119 -38.99 25.81 28.13
C LEU A 119 -38.95 26.85 27.01
N SER A 120 -39.45 26.51 25.81
CA SER A 120 -39.60 27.45 24.70
C SER A 120 -40.60 28.55 25.02
N ASN A 121 -41.75 28.20 25.59
CA ASN A 121 -42.76 29.18 26.01
C ASN A 121 -42.22 30.16 27.06
N LEU A 122 -41.33 29.70 27.94
CA LEU A 122 -40.67 30.54 28.94
C LEU A 122 -39.49 31.37 28.38
N GLY A 123 -39.09 31.15 27.12
CA GLY A 123 -37.98 31.87 26.48
C GLY A 123 -36.58 31.46 26.99
N VAL A 124 -36.45 30.30 27.64
CA VAL A 124 -35.19 29.84 28.28
C VAL A 124 -34.64 28.53 27.70
N LEU A 125 -35.23 28.04 26.60
CA LEU A 125 -34.88 26.76 25.98
C LEU A 125 -33.38 26.64 25.67
N GLU A 126 -32.79 27.58 24.94
CA GLU A 126 -31.38 27.50 24.54
C GLU A 126 -30.42 27.51 25.74
N ALA A 127 -30.73 28.27 26.79
CA ALA A 127 -29.92 28.31 28.00
C ALA A 127 -29.95 26.97 28.75
N GLU A 128 -31.13 26.35 28.86
CA GLU A 128 -31.29 25.06 29.54
C GLU A 128 -30.70 23.89 28.72
N LEU A 129 -30.81 23.94 27.39
CA LEU A 129 -30.14 22.99 26.49
C LEU A 129 -28.63 23.07 26.63
N GLU A 130 -28.05 24.27 26.70
CA GLU A 130 -26.59 24.44 26.86
C GLU A 130 -26.11 23.92 28.22
N VAL A 131 -26.88 24.11 29.29
CA VAL A 131 -26.63 23.52 30.62
C VAL A 131 -26.65 22.00 30.54
N GLN A 132 -27.66 21.41 29.90
CA GLN A 132 -27.77 19.96 29.74
C GLN A 132 -26.60 19.38 28.95
N LEU A 133 -26.26 19.97 27.80
CA LEU A 133 -25.13 19.54 26.99
C LEU A 133 -23.80 19.62 27.74
N SER A 134 -23.62 20.66 28.55
CA SER A 134 -22.40 20.85 29.35
C SER A 134 -22.33 19.86 30.51
N SER A 135 -23.46 19.52 31.13
CA SER A 135 -23.53 18.45 32.14
C SER A 135 -23.17 17.08 31.56
N SER A 136 -23.80 16.71 30.44
CA SER A 136 -23.50 15.44 29.73
C SER A 136 -22.03 15.35 29.31
N ALA A 137 -21.45 16.45 28.83
CA ALA A 137 -20.03 16.51 28.46
C ALA A 137 -19.11 16.37 29.68
N ALA A 138 -19.44 17.01 30.80
CA ALA A 138 -18.66 16.93 32.03
C ALA A 138 -18.67 15.51 32.63
N GLU A 139 -19.79 14.81 32.59
CA GLU A 139 -19.88 13.40 33.04
C GLU A 139 -18.95 12.49 32.24
N VAL A 140 -18.90 12.66 30.91
CA VAL A 140 -17.98 11.93 30.04
C VAL A 140 -16.53 12.31 30.33
N ASP A 141 -16.23 13.61 30.54
CA ASP A 141 -14.89 14.08 30.88
C ASP A 141 -14.37 13.42 32.16
N VAL A 142 -15.18 13.39 33.22
CA VAL A 142 -14.83 12.72 34.49
C VAL A 142 -14.49 11.25 34.27
N LYS A 143 -15.31 10.52 33.49
CA LYS A 143 -15.05 9.10 33.23
C LYS A 143 -13.80 8.85 32.38
N LEU A 144 -13.50 9.73 31.44
CA LEU A 144 -12.25 9.64 30.66
C LEU A 144 -11.02 10.01 31.49
N VAL A 145 -11.14 10.93 32.46
CA VAL A 145 -10.09 11.23 33.44
C VAL A 145 -9.86 10.04 34.38
N GLU A 146 -10.92 9.38 34.85
CA GLU A 146 -10.79 8.14 35.62
C GLU A 146 -10.11 7.03 34.81
N LEU A 147 -10.48 6.87 33.54
CA LEU A 147 -9.89 5.85 32.66
C LEU A 147 -8.39 6.10 32.40
N SER A 148 -7.99 7.36 32.20
CA SER A 148 -6.59 7.73 31.94
C SER A 148 -5.71 7.65 33.18
N SER A 149 -6.26 7.89 34.36
CA SER A 149 -5.52 7.82 35.63
C SER A 149 -5.38 6.41 36.21
N ALA A 150 -6.33 5.51 35.95
CA ALA A 150 -6.37 4.17 36.53
C ALA A 150 -6.08 3.06 35.51
N LEU A 151 -4.88 3.07 34.92
CA LEU A 151 -4.46 2.18 33.82
C LEU A 151 -4.62 0.68 34.12
N ASP A 152 -4.35 0.24 35.35
CA ASP A 152 -4.48 -1.18 35.76
C ASP A 152 -5.94 -1.68 35.72
N SER A 153 -6.90 -0.77 35.86
CA SER A 153 -8.33 -1.06 35.82
C SER A 153 -8.99 -0.71 34.49
N SER A 154 -8.20 -0.28 33.50
CA SER A 154 -8.67 0.23 32.20
C SER A 154 -9.52 -0.79 31.44
N VAL A 155 -9.21 -2.09 31.54
CA VAL A 155 -9.97 -3.17 30.89
C VAL A 155 -11.44 -3.19 31.35
N ARG A 156 -11.71 -2.88 32.63
CA ARG A 156 -13.06 -2.85 33.20
C ARG A 156 -13.73 -1.49 33.00
N LEU A 157 -12.99 -0.40 33.16
CA LEU A 157 -13.53 0.96 33.06
C LEU A 157 -13.86 1.37 31.63
N LEU A 158 -13.11 0.86 30.65
CA LEU A 158 -13.27 1.22 29.24
C LEU A 158 -14.68 0.91 28.69
N PRO A 159 -15.24 -0.30 28.83
CA PRO A 159 -16.62 -0.58 28.41
C PRO A 159 -17.64 0.33 29.08
N GLN A 160 -17.46 0.65 30.37
CA GLN A 160 -18.37 1.53 31.11
C GLN A 160 -18.35 2.95 30.54
N CYS A 161 -17.16 3.47 30.23
CA CYS A 161 -16.98 4.78 29.62
C CYS A 161 -17.61 4.84 28.21
N VAL A 162 -17.38 3.82 27.38
CA VAL A 162 -17.94 3.80 26.01
C VAL A 162 -19.47 3.64 26.04
N ASN A 163 -20.01 2.84 26.96
CA ASN A 163 -21.46 2.71 27.16
C ASN A 163 -22.09 4.02 27.62
N LEU A 164 -21.42 4.78 28.50
CA LEU A 164 -21.86 6.12 28.88
C LEU A 164 -21.88 7.05 27.67
N ILE A 165 -20.81 7.07 26.86
CA ILE A 165 -20.76 7.87 25.63
C ILE A 165 -21.92 7.51 24.69
N HIS A 166 -22.17 6.21 24.50
CA HIS A 166 -23.27 5.73 23.66
C HIS A 166 -24.63 6.21 24.17
N SER A 167 -24.90 6.06 25.47
CA SER A 167 -26.14 6.54 26.09
C SER A 167 -26.30 8.07 26.00
N GLN A 168 -25.23 8.83 26.23
CA GLN A 168 -25.27 10.30 26.12
C GLN A 168 -25.52 10.77 24.68
N LEU A 169 -24.98 10.05 23.68
CA LEU A 169 -25.35 10.30 22.29
C LEU A 169 -26.85 10.02 22.09
N GLU A 170 -27.40 8.90 22.58
CA GLU A 170 -28.83 8.55 22.43
C GLU A 170 -29.74 9.62 23.00
N GLN A 171 -29.41 10.11 24.19
CA GLN A 171 -30.08 11.22 24.83
C GLN A 171 -30.01 12.49 23.97
N CYS A 172 -28.82 12.91 23.52
CA CYS A 172 -28.67 14.12 22.73
C CYS A 172 -29.39 14.07 21.37
N ALA A 173 -29.58 12.88 20.80
CA ALA A 173 -30.34 12.71 19.57
C ALA A 173 -31.84 13.07 19.75
N LEU A 174 -32.41 12.84 20.94
CA LEU A 174 -33.80 13.23 21.26
C LEU A 174 -33.99 14.74 21.33
N LEU A 175 -32.90 15.51 21.50
CA LEU A 175 -32.91 16.98 21.52
C LEU A 175 -32.85 17.59 20.11
N GLY A 176 -32.68 16.76 19.07
CA GLY A 176 -32.59 17.17 17.67
C GLY A 176 -31.17 17.32 17.14
N ALA A 177 -31.05 17.37 15.80
CA ALA A 177 -29.77 17.31 15.09
C ALA A 177 -28.79 18.43 15.49
N THR A 178 -29.27 19.66 15.70
CA THR A 178 -28.42 20.80 16.06
C THR A 178 -27.70 20.59 17.40
N GLN A 179 -28.43 20.10 18.42
CA GLN A 179 -27.86 19.89 19.74
C GLN A 179 -26.97 18.65 19.77
N LEU A 180 -27.31 17.62 19.00
CA LEU A 180 -26.45 16.45 18.79
C LEU A 180 -25.10 16.85 18.18
N THR A 181 -25.07 17.69 17.15
CA THR A 181 -23.82 18.18 16.54
C THR A 181 -22.97 18.95 17.56
N LYS A 182 -23.56 19.88 18.32
CA LYS A 182 -22.86 20.61 19.39
C LYS A 182 -22.25 19.67 20.43
N PHE A 183 -23.00 18.64 20.85
CA PHE A 183 -22.50 17.65 21.80
C PHE A 183 -21.34 16.84 21.21
N VAL A 184 -21.49 16.36 19.98
CA VAL A 184 -20.48 15.57 19.26
C VAL A 184 -19.17 16.36 19.12
N GLU A 185 -19.23 17.67 18.85
CA GLU A 185 -18.04 18.54 18.81
C GLU A 185 -17.38 18.73 20.19
N LYS A 186 -18.18 18.84 21.26
CA LYS A 186 -17.66 18.88 22.65
C LYS A 186 -16.99 17.54 23.00
N LEU A 187 -17.65 16.43 22.72
CA LEU A 187 -17.15 15.08 22.94
C LEU A 187 -15.85 14.82 22.19
N ALA A 188 -15.77 15.22 20.91
CA ALA A 188 -14.56 15.11 20.10
C ALA A 188 -13.36 15.85 20.74
N ARG A 189 -13.59 17.05 21.30
CA ARG A 189 -12.56 17.80 22.03
C ARG A 189 -12.13 17.10 23.31
N ILE A 190 -13.08 16.54 24.07
CA ILE A 190 -12.79 15.80 25.30
C ILE A 190 -11.95 14.55 25.00
N ILE A 191 -12.34 13.77 23.99
CA ILE A 191 -11.59 12.56 23.58
C ILE A 191 -10.15 12.92 23.23
N ARG A 192 -9.93 13.97 22.42
CA ARG A 192 -8.59 14.44 22.06
C ARG A 192 -7.77 14.89 23.27
N ALA A 193 -8.40 15.50 24.27
CA ALA A 193 -7.71 16.03 25.45
C ALA A 193 -7.41 14.95 26.50
N ARG A 194 -8.25 13.91 26.61
CA ARG A 194 -8.21 12.96 27.73
C ARG A 194 -7.69 11.58 27.39
N VAL A 195 -7.68 11.18 26.12
CA VAL A 195 -7.19 9.86 25.71
C VAL A 195 -5.74 9.98 25.23
N PRO A 196 -4.75 9.50 26.00
CA PRO A 196 -3.35 9.54 25.58
C PRO A 196 -3.12 8.67 24.34
N LEU A 197 -2.22 9.11 23.47
CA LEU A 197 -1.91 8.42 22.21
C LEU A 197 -1.17 7.08 22.43
N ASP A 198 -0.44 6.98 23.53
CA ASP A 198 0.37 5.86 23.98
C ASP A 198 -0.34 4.95 25.00
N ALA A 199 -1.62 5.21 25.28
CA ALA A 199 -2.37 4.43 26.24
C ALA A 199 -2.52 2.96 25.80
N PRO A 200 -2.34 1.97 26.70
CA PRO A 200 -2.46 0.55 26.38
C PRO A 200 -3.88 0.15 25.96
N PHE A 201 -4.88 0.91 26.39
CA PHE A 201 -6.28 0.69 26.05
C PHE A 201 -6.71 1.38 24.74
N SER A 202 -5.84 2.17 24.09
CA SER A 202 -6.17 2.97 22.90
C SER A 202 -6.77 2.14 21.76
N LEU A 203 -6.15 0.99 21.42
CA LEU A 203 -6.65 0.08 20.39
C LEU A 203 -8.08 -0.39 20.71
N ARG A 204 -8.31 -0.82 21.95
CA ARG A 204 -9.62 -1.30 22.38
C ARG A 204 -10.65 -0.17 22.44
N PHE A 205 -10.24 1.04 22.80
CA PHE A 205 -11.08 2.23 22.77
C PHE A 205 -11.54 2.55 21.36
N VAL A 206 -10.62 2.61 20.38
CA VAL A 206 -10.98 2.83 18.96
C VAL A 206 -11.91 1.73 18.46
N GLN A 207 -11.64 0.45 18.77
CA GLN A 207 -12.53 -0.67 18.41
C GLN A 207 -13.97 -0.49 18.90
N LEU A 208 -14.14 -0.16 20.18
CA LEU A 208 -15.47 -0.01 20.77
C LEU A 208 -16.16 1.26 20.25
N MET A 209 -15.43 2.35 20.11
CA MET A 209 -15.96 3.59 19.54
C MET A 209 -16.37 3.42 18.08
N SER A 210 -15.60 2.72 17.25
CA SER A 210 -15.99 2.42 15.86
C SER A 210 -17.32 1.67 15.78
N ARG A 211 -17.61 0.76 16.73
CA ARG A 211 -18.93 0.10 16.81
C ARG A 211 -20.05 1.09 17.14
N VAL A 212 -19.79 2.01 18.08
CA VAL A 212 -20.74 3.08 18.42
C VAL A 212 -21.01 3.97 17.20
N LEU A 213 -19.97 4.37 16.46
CA LEU A 213 -20.10 5.20 15.26
C LEU A 213 -20.83 4.49 14.13
N ASN A 214 -20.60 3.18 13.94
CA ASN A 214 -21.31 2.39 12.93
C ASN A 214 -22.80 2.26 13.22
N SER A 215 -23.21 2.26 14.50
CA SER A 215 -24.64 2.29 14.84
C SER A 215 -25.30 3.63 14.47
N ARG A 216 -24.51 4.71 14.32
CA ARG A 216 -24.97 6.11 14.28
C ARG A 216 -24.11 6.96 13.32
N PRO A 217 -24.29 6.79 11.99
CA PRO A 217 -23.47 7.47 10.98
C PRO A 217 -23.59 9.01 11.02
N GLU A 218 -24.70 9.55 11.52
CA GLU A 218 -24.94 10.99 11.68
C GLU A 218 -23.93 11.67 12.62
N CYS A 219 -23.38 10.93 13.59
CA CYS A 219 -22.43 11.44 14.59
C CYS A 219 -20.95 11.26 14.18
N SER A 220 -20.70 10.70 13.00
CA SER A 220 -19.41 10.10 12.65
C SER A 220 -18.31 11.13 12.39
N GLY A 221 -18.58 12.23 11.69
CA GLY A 221 -17.56 13.17 11.21
C GLY A 221 -16.58 13.66 12.29
N PRO A 222 -17.02 14.49 13.27
CA PRO A 222 -16.12 15.04 14.27
C PRO A 222 -15.45 14.00 15.17
N LEU A 223 -16.11 12.84 15.41
CA LEU A 223 -15.56 11.76 16.22
C LEU A 223 -14.51 10.94 15.46
N ILE A 224 -14.70 10.67 14.17
CA ILE A 224 -13.67 10.06 13.31
C ILE A 224 -12.42 10.95 13.30
N GLU A 225 -12.60 12.27 13.15
CA GLU A 225 -11.50 13.25 13.21
C GLU A 225 -10.83 13.30 14.60
N ALA A 226 -11.54 12.96 15.67
CA ALA A 226 -10.96 12.85 17.02
C ALA A 226 -10.19 11.54 17.24
N LEU A 227 -10.60 10.46 16.59
CA LEU A 227 -9.96 9.14 16.68
C LEU A 227 -8.77 8.99 15.73
N ARG A 228 -8.66 9.80 14.67
CA ARG A 228 -7.55 9.72 13.70
C ARG A 228 -6.15 9.79 14.35
N PRO A 229 -5.84 10.69 15.29
CA PRO A 229 -4.53 10.69 15.97
C PRO A 229 -4.24 9.38 16.72
N LEU A 230 -5.26 8.77 17.34
CA LEU A 230 -5.13 7.48 18.01
C LEU A 230 -4.87 6.34 17.02
N LYS A 231 -5.61 6.31 15.90
CA LYS A 231 -5.37 5.37 14.79
C LYS A 231 -3.92 5.46 14.31
N ASN A 232 -3.42 6.68 14.08
CA ASN A 232 -2.04 6.91 13.63
C ASN A 232 -1.00 6.48 14.68
N ALA A 233 -1.27 6.71 15.97
CA ALA A 233 -0.38 6.30 17.05
C ALA A 233 -0.29 4.77 17.18
N ILE A 234 -1.43 4.07 17.06
CA ILE A 234 -1.48 2.59 17.04
C ILE A 234 -0.63 2.04 15.90
N LEU A 235 -0.78 2.60 14.69
CA LEU A 235 0.01 2.20 13.53
C LEU A 235 1.51 2.49 13.71
N SER A 236 1.85 3.65 14.30
CA SER A 236 3.23 4.03 14.57
C SER A 236 3.89 3.12 15.60
N GLN A 237 3.16 2.72 16.65
CA GLN A 237 3.63 1.76 17.66
C GLN A 237 3.80 0.36 17.06
N SER A 238 2.86 -0.07 16.21
CA SER A 238 2.95 -1.34 15.48
C SER A 238 4.22 -1.39 14.64
N LEU A 239 4.47 -0.35 13.83
CA LEU A 239 5.68 -0.23 13.03
C LEU A 239 6.94 -0.17 13.90
N GLY A 240 6.91 0.57 15.02
CA GLY A 240 8.03 0.64 15.96
C GLY A 240 8.39 -0.71 16.57
N ARG A 241 7.40 -1.55 16.92
CA ARG A 241 7.64 -2.93 17.39
C ARG A 241 8.31 -3.78 16.32
N LEU A 242 7.85 -3.70 15.08
CA LEU A 242 8.44 -4.43 13.95
C LEU A 242 9.88 -3.98 13.69
N HIS A 243 10.14 -2.66 13.68
CA HIS A 243 11.49 -2.12 13.52
C HIS A 243 12.42 -2.57 14.65
N GLN A 244 11.94 -2.61 15.89
CA GLN A 244 12.75 -3.06 17.02
C GLN A 244 13.23 -4.51 16.86
N ILE A 245 12.39 -5.40 16.30
CA ILE A 245 12.77 -6.79 15.99
C ILE A 245 13.90 -6.80 14.94
N VAL A 246 13.78 -5.96 13.91
CA VAL A 246 14.79 -5.84 12.84
C VAL A 246 16.08 -5.23 13.37
N GLU A 247 16.01 -4.20 14.22
CA GLU A 247 17.16 -3.49 14.80
C GLU A 247 17.98 -4.39 15.74
N GLN A 248 17.30 -5.17 16.59
CA GLN A 248 17.94 -6.08 17.55
C GLN A 248 18.61 -7.29 16.89
N HIS A 249 18.26 -7.62 15.64
CA HIS A 249 18.87 -8.74 14.95
C HIS A 249 20.23 -8.38 14.36
N ASP A 250 21.21 -9.24 14.61
CA ASP A 250 22.53 -9.20 13.99
C ASP A 250 22.61 -10.24 12.88
N PHE A 251 22.60 -9.77 11.63
CA PHE A 251 22.71 -10.59 10.43
C PHE A 251 24.10 -11.24 10.24
N ALA A 252 25.09 -10.90 11.08
CA ALA A 252 26.35 -11.63 11.15
C ALA A 252 26.23 -12.98 11.89
N THR A 253 25.14 -13.21 12.64
CA THR A 253 24.94 -14.45 13.42
C THR A 253 24.27 -15.57 12.61
N ILE A 254 24.40 -16.81 13.10
CA ILE A 254 23.85 -18.02 12.43
C ILE A 254 22.32 -18.14 12.64
N GLN A 255 21.69 -17.31 13.49
CA GLN A 255 20.28 -17.42 13.89
C GLN A 255 19.26 -16.82 12.91
N ASN A 256 19.54 -16.88 11.61
CA ASN A 256 18.74 -16.21 10.59
C ASN A 256 17.35 -16.86 10.36
N SER A 257 17.21 -18.18 10.56
CA SER A 257 15.89 -18.84 10.51
C SER A 257 14.99 -18.40 11.66
N VAL A 258 15.56 -18.29 12.87
CA VAL A 258 14.85 -17.81 14.06
C VAL A 258 14.39 -16.36 13.89
N PHE A 259 15.19 -15.52 13.22
CA PHE A 259 14.79 -14.16 12.87
C PHE A 259 13.57 -14.13 11.94
N VAL A 260 13.60 -14.92 10.85
CA VAL A 260 12.47 -15.00 9.91
C VAL A 260 11.21 -15.43 10.64
N ASP A 261 11.25 -16.50 11.44
CA ASP A 261 10.08 -16.99 12.18
C ASP A 261 9.54 -15.94 13.16
N LYS A 262 10.43 -15.24 13.89
CA LYS A 262 10.04 -14.17 14.83
C LYS A 262 9.41 -12.99 14.11
N LEU A 263 10.02 -12.51 13.03
CA LEU A 263 9.50 -11.38 12.25
C LEU A 263 8.16 -11.75 11.61
N VAL A 264 8.05 -12.98 11.10
CA VAL A 264 6.82 -13.47 10.48
C VAL A 264 5.68 -13.52 11.48
N ALA A 265 5.90 -14.14 12.64
CA ALA A 265 4.90 -14.21 13.70
C ALA A 265 4.48 -12.81 14.18
N ALA A 266 5.43 -11.88 14.31
CA ALA A 266 5.13 -10.50 14.72
C ALA A 266 4.29 -9.75 13.70
N ILE A 267 4.60 -9.85 12.40
CA ILE A 267 3.81 -9.23 11.33
C ILE A 267 2.39 -9.81 11.31
N GLU A 268 2.26 -11.14 11.38
CA GLU A 268 0.95 -11.81 11.39
C GLU A 268 0.12 -11.41 12.63
N GLU A 269 0.74 -11.30 13.80
CA GLU A 269 0.06 -10.86 15.02
C GLU A 269 -0.41 -9.39 14.93
N GLU A 270 0.43 -8.49 14.43
CA GLU A 270 0.07 -7.07 14.24
C GLU A 270 -1.05 -6.90 13.22
N MET A 271 -1.00 -7.65 12.11
CA MET A 271 -2.08 -7.68 11.11
C MET A 271 -3.39 -8.18 11.72
N LYS A 272 -3.34 -9.28 12.48
CA LYS A 272 -4.51 -9.88 13.13
C LYS A 272 -5.16 -8.94 14.15
N ARG A 273 -4.37 -8.15 14.89
CA ARG A 273 -4.86 -7.14 15.85
C ARG A 273 -5.70 -6.03 15.18
N LEU A 274 -5.51 -5.81 13.88
CA LEU A 274 -6.11 -4.73 13.10
C LEU A 274 -7.16 -5.22 12.08
N GLU A 275 -7.44 -6.52 11.99
CA GLU A 275 -8.37 -7.11 11.00
C GLU A 275 -9.81 -6.57 11.05
N TRP A 276 -10.23 -6.01 12.18
CA TRP A 276 -11.58 -5.50 12.41
C TRP A 276 -11.87 -4.17 11.70
N ASP A 277 -10.87 -3.46 11.17
CA ASP A 277 -11.00 -2.18 10.47
C ASP A 277 -10.20 -2.22 9.16
N VAL A 278 -10.89 -2.01 8.03
CA VAL A 278 -10.31 -2.14 6.69
C VAL A 278 -9.23 -1.08 6.44
N GLU A 279 -9.45 0.17 6.87
CA GLU A 279 -8.48 1.26 6.68
C GLU A 279 -7.20 0.99 7.48
N LEU A 280 -7.35 0.56 8.74
CA LEU A 280 -6.20 0.20 9.58
C LEU A 280 -5.45 -1.02 9.03
N ARG A 281 -6.17 -2.00 8.48
CA ARG A 281 -5.55 -3.18 7.85
C ARG A 281 -4.73 -2.79 6.61
N GLU A 282 -5.24 -1.92 5.75
CA GLU A 282 -4.51 -1.45 4.57
C GLU A 282 -3.26 -0.66 4.97
N GLU A 283 -3.37 0.23 5.97
CA GLU A 283 -2.21 0.98 6.44
C GLU A 283 -1.21 0.09 7.19
N ALA A 284 -1.68 -0.97 7.87
CA ALA A 284 -0.81 -2.00 8.44
C ALA A 284 -0.04 -2.78 7.36
N GLN A 285 -0.66 -3.08 6.21
CA GLN A 285 0.06 -3.67 5.07
C GLN A 285 1.16 -2.74 4.54
N LYS A 286 0.92 -1.42 4.50
CA LYS A 286 1.96 -0.44 4.15
C LYS A 286 3.07 -0.40 5.21
N ASN A 287 2.74 -0.59 6.48
CA ASN A 287 3.74 -0.71 7.54
C ASN A 287 4.57 -1.99 7.40
N THR A 288 3.96 -3.12 7.02
CA THR A 288 4.68 -4.34 6.64
C THR A 288 5.66 -4.06 5.51
N GLN A 289 5.23 -3.36 4.45
CA GLN A 289 6.12 -2.95 3.37
C GLN A 289 7.31 -2.10 3.88
N LYS A 290 7.05 -1.06 4.68
CA LYS A 290 8.13 -0.21 5.26
C LYS A 290 9.12 -1.03 6.10
N CYS A 291 8.62 -2.00 6.87
CA CYS A 291 9.48 -2.90 7.64
C CYS A 291 10.35 -3.77 6.72
N LEU A 292 9.77 -4.36 5.67
CA LEU A 292 10.52 -5.16 4.69
C LEU A 292 11.52 -4.32 3.90
N ASP A 293 11.23 -3.03 3.63
CA ASP A 293 12.17 -2.11 2.99
C ASP A 293 13.43 -1.88 3.86
N ILE A 294 13.26 -1.79 5.19
CA ILE A 294 14.40 -1.68 6.11
C ILE A 294 15.19 -2.99 6.16
N VAL A 295 14.49 -4.13 6.19
CA VAL A 295 15.15 -5.44 6.10
C VAL A 295 15.96 -5.54 4.81
N ALA A 296 15.40 -5.15 3.67
CA ALA A 296 16.10 -5.16 2.37
C ALA A 296 17.39 -4.33 2.42
N LYS A 297 17.33 -3.09 2.90
CA LYS A 297 18.51 -2.22 3.04
C LYS A 297 19.59 -2.81 3.94
N ARG A 298 19.19 -3.44 5.06
CA ARG A 298 20.16 -4.08 5.95
C ARG A 298 20.80 -5.31 5.30
N LEU A 299 20.01 -6.15 4.64
CA LEU A 299 20.52 -7.33 3.93
C LEU A 299 21.46 -6.93 2.79
N GLU A 300 21.10 -5.91 2.01
CA GLU A 300 21.95 -5.33 0.95
C GLU A 300 23.30 -4.87 1.49
N SER A 301 23.32 -4.16 2.63
CA SER A 301 24.57 -3.67 3.23
C SER A 301 25.48 -4.78 3.76
N GLU A 302 24.93 -5.96 4.04
CA GLU A 302 25.65 -7.11 4.59
C GLU A 302 26.13 -8.09 3.51
N ILE A 303 25.52 -8.04 2.32
CA ILE A 303 25.92 -8.84 1.17
C ILE A 303 27.26 -8.33 0.62
N LYS A 304 28.21 -9.24 0.42
CA LYS A 304 29.55 -8.91 -0.12
C LYS A 304 29.79 -9.66 -1.42
N LEU A 305 29.66 -8.96 -2.55
CA LEU A 305 29.86 -9.50 -3.91
C LEU A 305 31.14 -8.95 -4.55
N ASP A 306 32.24 -8.98 -3.81
CA ASP A 306 33.58 -8.69 -4.31
C ASP A 306 34.15 -9.87 -5.11
N VAL A 307 35.21 -9.61 -5.88
CA VAL A 307 35.80 -10.56 -6.82
C VAL A 307 36.11 -11.91 -6.17
N GLU A 308 36.63 -11.92 -4.93
CA GLU A 308 36.96 -13.18 -4.23
C GLU A 308 35.73 -14.02 -3.88
N ASN A 309 34.62 -13.38 -3.54
CA ASN A 309 33.37 -14.05 -3.19
C ASN A 309 32.56 -14.48 -4.41
N LEU A 310 32.85 -13.93 -5.59
CA LEU A 310 32.27 -14.35 -6.86
C LEU A 310 32.99 -15.55 -7.49
N LEU A 311 34.23 -15.85 -7.08
CA LEU A 311 34.96 -17.02 -7.56
C LEU A 311 34.43 -18.31 -6.93
N LEU A 312 33.92 -19.21 -7.78
CA LEU A 312 33.40 -20.51 -7.37
C LEU A 312 34.55 -21.51 -7.23
N GLY A 313 34.73 -22.02 -6.01
CA GLY A 313 35.75 -23.02 -5.67
C GLY A 313 35.15 -24.35 -5.24
N ASP A 314 35.99 -25.30 -4.85
CA ASP A 314 35.52 -26.60 -4.34
C ASP A 314 35.03 -26.53 -2.88
N ARG A 315 35.13 -25.35 -2.25
CA ARG A 315 34.71 -25.09 -0.87
C ARG A 315 34.06 -23.71 -0.77
N LEU A 316 33.05 -23.63 0.08
CA LEU A 316 32.41 -22.36 0.41
C LEU A 316 33.26 -21.54 1.37
N ARG A 317 33.53 -20.29 0.99
CA ARG A 317 34.03 -19.29 1.93
C ARG A 317 32.94 -18.92 2.94
N SER A 318 33.36 -18.46 4.12
CA SER A 318 32.42 -18.00 5.16
C SER A 318 31.50 -16.89 4.63
N ASP A 319 32.04 -15.96 3.84
CA ASP A 319 31.27 -14.85 3.27
C ASP A 319 30.30 -15.32 2.16
N GLN A 320 30.69 -16.27 1.31
CA GLN A 320 29.79 -16.89 0.34
C GLN A 320 28.62 -17.61 1.04
N HIS A 321 28.92 -18.36 2.10
CA HIS A 321 27.90 -19.03 2.90
C HIS A 321 26.96 -18.03 3.58
N LYS A 322 27.50 -16.90 4.04
CA LYS A 322 26.69 -15.79 4.57
C LYS A 322 25.79 -15.21 3.48
N ASN A 323 26.32 -14.87 2.31
CA ASN A 323 25.53 -14.31 1.20
C ASN A 323 24.35 -15.22 0.82
N TYR A 324 24.57 -16.52 0.67
CA TYR A 324 23.51 -17.46 0.31
C TYR A 324 22.42 -17.56 1.38
N ARG A 325 22.80 -17.50 2.66
CA ARG A 325 21.83 -17.41 3.77
C ARG A 325 21.05 -16.10 3.76
N LEU A 326 21.67 -14.99 3.42
CA LEU A 326 20.96 -13.70 3.31
C LEU A 326 19.95 -13.76 2.16
N LEU A 327 20.32 -14.32 1.00
CA LEU A 327 19.38 -14.57 -0.11
C LEU A 327 18.22 -15.49 0.29
N GLU A 328 18.46 -16.52 1.12
CA GLU A 328 17.40 -17.38 1.67
C GLU A 328 16.40 -16.63 2.55
N ILE A 329 16.87 -15.71 3.39
CA ILE A 329 15.99 -14.83 4.19
C ILE A 329 15.11 -14.00 3.27
N MET A 330 15.69 -13.40 2.22
CA MET A 330 14.98 -12.56 1.27
C MET A 330 13.89 -13.34 0.55
N ASN A 331 14.24 -14.50 -0.02
CA ASN A 331 13.30 -15.36 -0.71
C ASN A 331 12.17 -15.85 0.22
N THR A 332 12.49 -16.22 1.47
CA THR A 332 11.48 -16.70 2.42
C THR A 332 10.48 -15.60 2.80
N LEU A 333 10.97 -14.39 3.08
CA LEU A 333 10.11 -13.24 3.40
C LEU A 333 9.30 -12.78 2.17
N ALA A 334 9.91 -12.79 0.99
CA ALA A 334 9.24 -12.42 -0.26
C ALA A 334 8.15 -13.42 -0.64
N ALA A 335 8.36 -14.72 -0.43
CA ALA A 335 7.36 -15.75 -0.66
C ALA A 335 6.12 -15.59 0.24
N LYS A 336 6.31 -15.11 1.48
CA LYS A 336 5.21 -14.85 2.43
C LYS A 336 4.41 -13.59 2.10
N TRP A 337 5.07 -12.53 1.65
CA TRP A 337 4.43 -11.24 1.33
C TRP A 337 4.84 -10.67 -0.04
N PRO A 338 4.45 -11.32 -1.15
CA PRO A 338 4.94 -10.95 -2.48
C PRO A 338 4.54 -9.53 -2.90
N SER A 339 3.40 -9.01 -2.44
CA SER A 339 2.95 -7.66 -2.79
C SER A 339 3.65 -6.56 -1.99
N GLN A 340 4.16 -6.87 -0.79
CA GLN A 340 4.88 -5.93 0.08
C GLN A 340 6.41 -6.05 -0.04
N ALA A 341 6.95 -7.15 -0.58
CA ALA A 341 8.38 -7.45 -0.60
C ALA A 341 9.13 -6.94 -1.85
N LYS A 342 8.64 -5.89 -2.52
CA LYS A 342 9.24 -5.40 -3.79
C LYS A 342 10.72 -5.05 -3.67
N SER A 343 11.12 -4.39 -2.57
CA SER A 343 12.51 -4.00 -2.33
C SER A 343 13.42 -5.21 -2.04
N LEU A 344 12.90 -6.24 -1.37
CA LEU A 344 13.63 -7.49 -1.14
C LEU A 344 13.88 -8.21 -2.47
N LEU A 345 12.85 -8.35 -3.31
CA LEU A 345 12.97 -8.97 -4.63
C LEU A 345 13.94 -8.20 -5.54
N ALA A 346 13.98 -6.86 -5.45
CA ALA A 346 14.92 -6.06 -6.23
C ALA A 346 16.38 -6.39 -5.88
N VAL A 347 16.72 -6.37 -4.59
CA VAL A 347 18.08 -6.68 -4.11
C VAL A 347 18.45 -8.14 -4.37
N GLU A 348 17.50 -9.07 -4.26
CA GLU A 348 17.69 -10.48 -4.59
C GLU A 348 18.04 -10.66 -6.07
N ASN A 349 17.23 -10.06 -6.96
CA ASN A 349 17.45 -10.13 -8.40
C ASN A 349 18.79 -9.50 -8.83
N GLU A 350 19.16 -8.35 -8.25
CA GLU A 350 20.43 -7.69 -8.52
C GLU A 350 21.62 -8.56 -8.06
N SER A 351 21.53 -9.11 -6.85
CA SER A 351 22.58 -9.99 -6.30
C SER A 351 22.75 -11.25 -7.15
N VAL A 352 21.65 -11.89 -7.55
CA VAL A 352 21.66 -13.06 -8.43
C VAL A 352 22.24 -12.68 -9.79
N ALA A 353 21.84 -11.55 -10.38
CA ALA A 353 22.35 -11.11 -11.68
C ALA A 353 23.88 -10.93 -11.67
N VAL A 354 24.44 -10.31 -10.62
CA VAL A 354 25.90 -10.16 -10.46
C VAL A 354 26.60 -11.52 -10.36
N ILE A 355 26.05 -12.46 -9.59
CA ILE A 355 26.61 -13.82 -9.47
C ILE A 355 26.55 -14.55 -10.81
N MET A 356 25.42 -14.48 -11.51
CA MET A 356 25.23 -15.14 -12.80
C MET A 356 26.17 -14.54 -13.87
N GLU A 357 26.41 -13.24 -13.85
CA GLU A 357 27.36 -12.61 -14.76
C GLU A 357 28.81 -13.04 -14.48
N ALA A 358 29.21 -13.15 -13.22
CA ALA A 358 30.53 -13.69 -12.86
C ALA A 358 30.72 -15.15 -13.34
N ILE A 359 29.66 -15.96 -13.24
CA ILE A 359 29.63 -17.32 -13.80
C ILE A 359 29.81 -17.29 -15.32
N ARG A 360 29.08 -16.43 -16.03
CA ARG A 360 29.19 -16.27 -17.50
C ARG A 360 30.60 -15.86 -17.92
N GLN A 361 31.21 -14.89 -17.27
CA GLN A 361 32.59 -14.45 -17.56
C GLN A 361 33.62 -15.56 -17.35
N SER A 362 33.43 -16.38 -16.32
CA SER A 362 34.31 -17.53 -16.04
C SER A 362 34.17 -18.62 -17.11
N ILE A 363 32.93 -18.98 -17.48
CA ILE A 363 32.63 -19.91 -18.58
C ILE A 363 33.25 -19.42 -19.89
N PHE A 364 33.07 -18.14 -20.21
CA PHE A 364 33.63 -17.52 -21.41
C PHE A 364 35.15 -17.66 -21.45
N SER A 365 35.83 -17.34 -20.35
CA SER A 365 37.29 -17.39 -20.24
C SER A 365 37.82 -18.82 -20.37
N ILE A 366 37.15 -19.80 -19.74
CA ILE A 366 37.51 -21.22 -19.84
C ILE A 366 37.35 -21.70 -21.28
N ILE A 367 36.21 -21.45 -21.93
CA ILE A 367 35.99 -21.92 -23.31
C ILE A 367 36.93 -21.22 -24.30
N ALA A 368 37.24 -19.92 -24.10
CA ALA A 368 38.16 -19.20 -24.97
C ALA A 368 39.59 -19.79 -24.97
N SER A 369 40.00 -20.47 -23.90
CA SER A 369 41.29 -21.16 -23.84
C SER A 369 41.41 -22.33 -24.83
N MET A 370 40.29 -22.83 -25.36
CA MET A 370 40.23 -23.85 -26.43
C MET A 370 41.23 -23.54 -27.56
N HIS A 371 41.27 -22.31 -28.06
CA HIS A 371 42.14 -21.93 -29.18
C HIS A 371 43.65 -22.07 -28.89
N ARG A 372 44.04 -22.16 -27.61
CA ARG A 372 45.43 -22.38 -27.18
C ARG A 372 45.73 -23.85 -26.85
N GLU A 373 44.72 -24.62 -26.46
CA GLU A 373 44.86 -25.96 -25.86
C GLU A 373 44.40 -27.09 -26.79
N MET A 374 43.87 -26.76 -27.97
CA MET A 374 43.52 -27.72 -29.00
C MET A 374 44.79 -28.30 -29.66
N ASP A 375 45.19 -29.48 -29.20
CA ASP A 375 46.25 -30.31 -29.79
C ASP A 375 45.72 -31.64 -30.36
N ASP A 376 46.54 -32.38 -31.11
CA ASP A 376 46.23 -33.71 -31.65
C ASP A 376 46.32 -34.85 -30.61
N SER A 377 46.30 -34.51 -29.31
CA SER A 377 46.39 -35.52 -28.25
C SER A 377 45.07 -36.27 -28.05
N LYS A 378 45.17 -37.57 -27.73
CA LYS A 378 44.00 -38.41 -27.43
C LYS A 378 43.50 -38.14 -26.00
N GLY A 379 42.24 -37.74 -25.87
CA GLY A 379 41.58 -37.54 -24.58
C GLY A 379 40.66 -36.32 -24.55
N ILE A 380 40.06 -36.05 -23.38
CA ILE A 380 39.27 -34.84 -23.15
C ILE A 380 40.22 -33.64 -23.13
N SER A 381 39.88 -32.56 -23.83
CA SER A 381 40.69 -31.35 -23.86
C SER A 381 40.86 -30.72 -22.46
N PRO A 382 42.01 -30.11 -22.14
CA PRO A 382 42.23 -29.53 -20.81
C PRO A 382 41.19 -28.44 -20.45
N TYR A 383 40.87 -27.52 -21.37
CA TYR A 383 39.78 -26.54 -21.20
C TYR A 383 38.43 -27.21 -20.87
N MET A 384 38.15 -28.36 -21.48
CA MET A 384 36.89 -29.09 -21.26
C MET A 384 36.90 -29.78 -19.88
N GLN A 385 38.04 -30.30 -19.43
CA GLN A 385 38.17 -30.81 -18.05
C GLN A 385 37.94 -29.70 -17.03
N GLU A 386 38.50 -28.51 -17.24
CA GLU A 386 38.27 -27.35 -16.39
C GLU A 386 36.80 -26.90 -16.41
N LEU A 387 36.17 -26.85 -17.60
CA LEU A 387 34.76 -26.48 -17.74
C LEU A 387 33.84 -27.46 -17.01
N LEU A 388 34.05 -28.77 -17.17
CA LEU A 388 33.26 -29.81 -16.50
C LEU A 388 33.43 -29.75 -14.96
N ALA A 389 34.63 -29.46 -14.49
CA ALA A 389 34.88 -29.21 -13.07
C ALA A 389 34.16 -27.95 -12.59
N TYR A 390 34.21 -26.86 -13.37
CA TYR A 390 33.55 -25.61 -13.05
C TYR A 390 32.02 -25.74 -13.03
N ILE A 391 31.42 -26.48 -13.96
CA ILE A 391 29.99 -26.81 -13.93
C ILE A 391 29.62 -27.56 -12.65
N GLY A 392 30.48 -28.48 -12.18
CA GLY A 392 30.30 -29.13 -10.87
C GLY A 392 30.36 -28.16 -9.69
N ARG A 393 31.21 -27.13 -9.76
CA ARG A 393 31.25 -26.06 -8.73
C ARG A 393 29.99 -25.20 -8.77
N ILE A 394 29.49 -24.86 -9.97
CA ILE A 394 28.23 -24.15 -10.14
C ILE A 394 27.09 -24.92 -9.45
N GLU A 395 26.94 -26.21 -9.76
CA GLU A 395 25.94 -27.08 -9.11
C GLU A 395 26.08 -27.08 -7.58
N PHE A 396 27.31 -27.27 -7.08
CA PHE A 396 27.59 -27.28 -5.65
C PHE A 396 27.18 -25.96 -4.97
N HIS A 397 27.59 -24.81 -5.51
CA HIS A 397 27.26 -23.50 -4.95
C HIS A 397 25.76 -23.21 -5.02
N LEU A 398 25.10 -23.51 -6.15
CA LEU A 398 23.65 -23.33 -6.31
C LEU A 398 22.83 -24.28 -5.44
N SER A 399 23.39 -25.40 -4.98
CA SER A 399 22.74 -26.27 -4.01
C SER A 399 22.44 -25.58 -2.68
N HIS A 400 23.14 -24.47 -2.39
CA HIS A 400 22.94 -23.61 -1.23
C HIS A 400 22.03 -22.40 -1.51
N PHE A 401 21.61 -22.20 -2.76
CA PHE A 401 20.65 -21.16 -3.12
C PHE A 401 19.23 -21.62 -2.79
N PRO A 402 18.32 -20.66 -2.54
CA PRO A 402 16.90 -20.92 -2.40
C PRO A 402 16.35 -21.70 -3.60
N SER A 403 15.43 -22.62 -3.34
CA SER A 403 14.83 -23.46 -4.37
C SER A 403 14.13 -22.64 -5.47
N THR A 404 13.47 -21.54 -5.10
CA THR A 404 12.83 -20.62 -6.05
C THR A 404 13.84 -20.08 -7.08
N ILE A 405 15.03 -19.66 -6.61
CA ILE A 405 16.09 -19.13 -7.48
C ILE A 405 16.68 -20.25 -8.34
N ARG A 406 16.85 -21.45 -7.78
CA ARG A 406 17.35 -22.62 -8.51
C ARG A 406 16.45 -23.03 -9.66
N HIS A 407 15.14 -22.93 -9.50
CA HIS A 407 14.17 -23.30 -10.55
C HIS A 407 13.79 -22.14 -11.48
N THR A 408 14.46 -20.99 -11.35
CA THR A 408 14.27 -19.85 -12.26
C THR A 408 14.91 -20.14 -13.61
N SER A 409 14.45 -19.47 -14.67
CA SER A 409 15.04 -19.51 -16.02
C SER A 409 16.52 -19.13 -16.10
N ALA A 410 17.13 -18.69 -15.00
CA ALA A 410 18.54 -18.37 -14.91
C ALA A 410 19.44 -19.58 -15.22
N LEU A 411 19.09 -20.79 -14.75
CA LEU A 411 19.90 -21.98 -15.04
C LEU A 411 19.78 -22.44 -16.47
N SER A 412 18.58 -22.44 -17.04
CA SER A 412 18.42 -22.73 -18.47
C SER A 412 19.13 -21.69 -19.33
N SER A 413 19.14 -20.41 -18.92
CA SER A 413 19.89 -19.34 -19.60
C SER A 413 21.40 -19.54 -19.54
N ILE A 414 21.94 -20.06 -18.42
CA ILE A 414 23.36 -20.45 -18.35
C ILE A 414 23.64 -21.61 -19.30
N SER A 415 22.78 -22.63 -19.34
CA SER A 415 22.94 -23.76 -20.27
C SER A 415 22.92 -23.32 -21.73
N ASP A 416 21.96 -22.46 -22.10
CA ASP A 416 21.89 -21.85 -23.44
C ASP A 416 23.19 -21.10 -23.77
N TYR A 417 23.71 -20.34 -22.81
CA TYR A 417 24.94 -19.57 -22.97
C TYR A 417 26.18 -20.47 -23.12
N ILE A 418 26.33 -21.50 -22.29
CA ILE A 418 27.44 -22.46 -22.38
C ILE A 418 27.49 -23.09 -23.77
N ILE A 419 26.34 -23.55 -24.27
CA ILE A 419 26.24 -24.18 -25.59
C ILE A 419 26.57 -23.18 -26.70
N GLN A 420 26.01 -21.98 -26.65
CA GLN A 420 26.27 -20.94 -27.65
C GLN A 420 27.75 -20.54 -27.69
N VAL A 421 28.37 -20.27 -26.53
CA VAL A 421 29.79 -19.91 -26.45
C VAL A 421 30.67 -21.06 -26.97
N PHE A 422 30.33 -22.31 -26.64
CA PHE A 422 31.04 -23.48 -27.14
C PHE A 422 30.96 -23.58 -28.67
N ILE A 423 29.76 -23.52 -29.25
CA ILE A 423 29.55 -23.66 -30.70
C ILE A 423 30.30 -22.57 -31.48
N VAL A 424 30.20 -21.32 -31.03
CA VAL A 424 30.89 -20.21 -31.72
C VAL A 424 32.40 -20.39 -31.64
N ASN A 425 32.95 -20.78 -30.48
CA ASN A 425 34.39 -21.04 -30.38
C ASN A 425 34.83 -22.24 -31.21
N ALA A 426 34.12 -23.37 -31.13
CA ALA A 426 34.44 -24.60 -31.84
C ALA A 426 34.43 -24.41 -33.37
N THR A 427 33.49 -23.63 -33.91
CA THR A 427 33.43 -23.31 -35.36
C THR A 427 34.49 -22.33 -35.83
N LEU A 428 35.24 -21.69 -34.90
CA LEU A 428 36.36 -20.83 -35.24
C LEU A 428 37.71 -21.56 -35.22
N VAL A 429 37.76 -22.80 -34.71
CA VAL A 429 38.94 -23.67 -34.79
C VAL A 429 39.09 -24.15 -36.24
N ARG A 430 40.04 -23.59 -36.97
CA ARG A 430 40.28 -23.92 -38.39
C ARG A 430 41.78 -24.14 -38.64
N PRO A 431 42.17 -25.13 -39.48
CA PRO A 431 41.30 -26.05 -40.24
C PRO A 431 40.68 -27.18 -39.39
N LEU A 432 39.46 -27.60 -39.72
CA LEU A 432 38.78 -28.74 -39.08
C LEU A 432 39.28 -30.07 -39.67
N THR A 433 40.35 -30.62 -39.10
CA THR A 433 40.80 -31.99 -39.41
C THR A 433 39.88 -33.03 -38.77
N ASP A 434 39.87 -34.27 -39.27
CA ASP A 434 39.04 -35.34 -38.67
C ASP A 434 39.41 -35.61 -37.20
N SER A 435 40.70 -35.47 -36.85
CA SER A 435 41.20 -35.54 -35.46
C SER A 435 40.56 -34.46 -34.56
N ILE A 436 40.58 -33.19 -35.00
CA ILE A 436 39.98 -32.06 -34.27
C ILE A 436 38.46 -32.24 -34.17
N ARG A 437 37.82 -32.74 -35.23
CA ARG A 437 36.38 -32.98 -35.30
C ARG A 437 35.93 -34.07 -34.31
N GLU A 438 36.62 -35.21 -34.27
CA GLU A 438 36.36 -36.27 -33.28
C GLU A 438 36.54 -35.76 -31.84
N LYS A 439 37.52 -34.88 -31.61
CA LYS A 439 37.78 -34.27 -30.30
C LYS A 439 36.66 -33.30 -29.89
N LEU A 440 36.28 -32.37 -30.77
CA LEU A 440 35.16 -31.45 -30.54
C LEU A 440 33.83 -32.19 -30.33
N TYR A 441 33.61 -33.30 -31.04
CA TYR A 441 32.46 -34.18 -30.82
C TYR A 441 32.47 -34.77 -29.40
N GLY A 442 33.58 -35.38 -28.99
CA GLY A 442 33.71 -35.99 -27.66
C GLY A 442 33.60 -34.97 -26.52
N ASP A 443 34.17 -33.78 -26.70
CA ASP A 443 34.07 -32.68 -25.73
C ASP A 443 32.62 -32.15 -25.64
N LEU A 444 31.94 -31.97 -26.77
CA LEU A 444 30.53 -31.55 -26.80
C LEU A 444 29.61 -32.60 -26.17
N GLU A 445 29.85 -33.89 -26.42
CA GLU A 445 29.06 -34.98 -25.82
C GLU A 445 29.10 -34.92 -24.29
N LYS A 446 30.31 -34.80 -23.72
CA LYS A 446 30.50 -34.69 -22.26
C LYS A 446 29.95 -33.40 -21.69
N LEU A 447 30.07 -32.29 -22.42
CA LEU A 447 29.50 -31.02 -22.02
C LEU A 447 27.98 -31.11 -21.90
N LEU A 448 27.31 -31.67 -22.91
CA LEU A 448 25.86 -31.83 -22.91
C LEU A 448 25.40 -32.77 -21.79
N ASP A 449 26.10 -33.88 -21.57
CA ASP A 449 25.82 -34.78 -20.42
C ASP A 449 25.97 -34.09 -19.06
N ALA A 450 26.98 -33.22 -18.92
CA ALA A 450 27.17 -32.45 -17.69
C ALA A 450 26.09 -31.38 -17.48
N ILE A 451 25.64 -30.72 -18.55
CA ILE A 451 24.54 -29.75 -18.49
C ILE A 451 23.25 -30.45 -18.05
N ASP A 452 22.90 -31.58 -18.69
CA ASP A 452 21.67 -32.32 -18.39
C ASP A 452 21.66 -32.92 -16.99
N SER A 453 22.81 -33.35 -16.47
CA SER A 453 22.92 -33.98 -15.15
C SER A 453 23.06 -33.00 -13.99
N LYS A 454 23.72 -31.84 -14.19
CA LYS A 454 24.13 -30.94 -13.09
C LYS A 454 23.45 -29.56 -13.11
N LEU A 455 22.90 -29.14 -14.25
CA LEU A 455 22.23 -27.86 -14.42
C LEU A 455 20.76 -28.08 -14.79
N SER A 456 20.21 -27.21 -15.64
CA SER A 456 18.90 -27.39 -16.27
C SER A 456 19.06 -27.54 -17.78
N PRO A 457 18.24 -28.36 -18.44
CA PRO A 457 18.29 -28.50 -19.90
C PRO A 457 18.17 -27.15 -20.61
N SER A 458 18.89 -27.03 -21.73
CA SER A 458 18.82 -25.85 -22.60
C SER A 458 17.42 -25.72 -23.20
N VAL A 459 16.87 -24.52 -23.15
CA VAL A 459 15.57 -24.19 -23.78
C VAL A 459 15.80 -23.82 -25.25
N LYS A 460 16.91 -23.14 -25.56
CA LYS A 460 17.25 -22.72 -26.93
C LYS A 460 17.77 -23.88 -27.80
N TYR A 461 18.44 -24.86 -27.19
CA TYR A 461 19.11 -25.97 -27.90
C TYR A 461 18.77 -27.35 -27.31
N PRO A 462 17.50 -27.78 -27.38
CA PRO A 462 17.04 -28.99 -26.67
C PRO A 462 17.49 -30.32 -27.31
N ASN A 463 17.90 -30.33 -28.58
CA ASN A 463 18.21 -31.56 -29.31
C ASN A 463 19.72 -31.87 -29.34
N LYS A 464 20.17 -32.71 -28.38
CA LYS A 464 21.56 -33.19 -28.27
C LYS A 464 22.09 -33.83 -29.56
N ALA A 465 21.29 -34.63 -30.26
CA ALA A 465 21.73 -35.34 -31.45
C ALA A 465 22.08 -34.38 -32.60
N HIS A 466 21.32 -33.30 -32.75
CA HIS A 466 21.58 -32.30 -33.78
C HIS A 466 22.83 -31.46 -33.47
N LEU A 467 23.05 -31.10 -32.21
CA LEU A 467 24.28 -30.41 -31.79
C LEU A 467 25.52 -31.27 -32.06
N LEU A 468 25.48 -32.55 -31.69
CA LEU A 468 26.58 -33.49 -31.94
C LEU A 468 26.86 -33.71 -33.43
N SER A 469 25.81 -33.65 -34.25
CA SER A 469 25.95 -33.86 -35.69
C SER A 469 26.85 -32.82 -36.38
N LEU A 470 26.99 -31.62 -35.80
CA LEU A 470 27.86 -30.55 -36.32
C LEU A 470 29.33 -30.97 -36.42
N PHE A 471 29.77 -31.87 -35.54
CA PHE A 471 31.15 -32.35 -35.47
C PHE A 471 31.26 -33.86 -35.72
N CYS A 472 30.27 -34.51 -36.34
CA CYS A 472 30.38 -35.93 -36.68
C CYS A 472 31.28 -36.13 -37.92
N ALA A 473 32.20 -37.09 -37.89
CA ALA A 473 33.14 -37.36 -38.99
C ALA A 473 32.44 -38.02 -40.19
N GLY A 474 32.68 -37.48 -41.41
CA GLY A 474 32.16 -38.00 -42.68
C GLY A 474 31.49 -36.92 -43.57
N GLU A 475 31.51 -37.09 -44.89
CA GLU A 475 31.04 -36.14 -45.93
C GLU A 475 29.54 -35.77 -45.87
N SER A 476 28.78 -36.29 -44.91
CA SER A 476 27.31 -36.18 -44.85
C SER A 476 26.76 -35.47 -43.61
N SER A 477 27.58 -34.97 -42.68
CA SER A 477 27.09 -34.58 -41.35
C SER A 477 26.30 -33.27 -41.31
N VAL A 478 26.70 -32.20 -41.99
CA VAL A 478 25.96 -30.92 -41.94
C VAL A 478 24.86 -30.84 -43.01
N ALA A 479 25.11 -31.37 -44.22
CA ALA A 479 24.20 -31.24 -45.36
C ALA A 479 22.91 -32.06 -45.26
N GLN A 480 22.91 -33.19 -44.53
CA GLN A 480 21.74 -34.06 -44.37
C GLN A 480 20.84 -33.64 -43.19
N ASN A 481 21.41 -33.05 -42.12
CA ASN A 481 20.68 -32.68 -40.90
C ASN A 481 19.90 -31.35 -40.99
N ILE A 482 20.12 -30.55 -42.06
CA ILE A 482 19.42 -29.28 -42.32
C ILE A 482 17.91 -29.47 -42.64
N LYS A 483 17.46 -30.70 -42.89
CA LYS A 483 16.05 -30.98 -43.26
C LYS A 483 15.06 -30.81 -42.10
N ASP A 484 15.51 -30.91 -40.84
CA ASP A 484 14.67 -30.75 -39.65
C ASP A 484 14.98 -29.43 -38.93
N ASP A 485 14.04 -28.48 -38.99
CA ASP A 485 14.15 -27.04 -38.70
C ASP A 485 14.32 -26.68 -37.20
N THR A 486 15.27 -27.31 -36.52
CA THR A 486 15.32 -27.36 -35.05
C THR A 486 16.49 -26.60 -34.41
N LEU A 487 17.50 -26.19 -35.18
CA LEU A 487 18.59 -25.32 -34.72
C LEU A 487 18.57 -23.99 -35.49
N PRO A 488 18.95 -22.86 -34.86
CA PRO A 488 19.08 -21.58 -35.55
C PRO A 488 19.97 -21.66 -36.80
N ALA A 489 19.52 -21.04 -37.89
CA ALA A 489 20.21 -21.10 -39.19
C ALA A 489 21.67 -20.63 -39.15
N TRP A 490 21.99 -19.66 -38.27
CA TRP A 490 23.35 -19.15 -38.11
C TRP A 490 24.34 -20.23 -37.67
N ILE A 491 23.91 -21.25 -36.89
CA ILE A 491 24.78 -22.33 -36.42
C ILE A 491 25.27 -23.17 -37.61
N TYR A 492 24.34 -23.54 -38.50
CA TYR A 492 24.68 -24.27 -39.72
C TYR A 492 25.56 -23.45 -40.66
N ILE A 493 25.29 -22.15 -40.80
CA ILE A 493 26.13 -21.25 -41.59
C ILE A 493 27.55 -21.20 -41.02
N HIS A 494 27.70 -21.06 -39.69
CA HIS A 494 28.98 -21.08 -39.00
C HIS A 494 29.76 -22.37 -39.25
N ALA A 495 29.11 -23.52 -39.11
CA ALA A 495 29.75 -24.83 -39.33
C ALA A 495 30.23 -24.98 -40.79
N LEU A 496 29.42 -24.59 -41.77
CA LEU A 496 29.80 -24.64 -43.19
C LEU A 496 30.97 -23.71 -43.53
N ILE A 497 31.05 -22.54 -42.88
CA ILE A 497 32.20 -21.64 -43.01
C ILE A 497 33.45 -22.27 -42.38
N ALA A 498 33.30 -22.93 -41.24
CA ALA A 498 34.40 -23.62 -40.56
C ALA A 498 35.01 -24.74 -41.42
N ASP A 499 34.16 -25.56 -42.06
CA ASP A 499 34.54 -26.65 -42.98
C ASP A 499 35.03 -26.15 -44.36
N SER A 500 34.90 -24.85 -44.65
CA SER A 500 35.37 -24.29 -45.91
C SER A 500 36.90 -24.06 -45.92
N PRO A 501 37.55 -24.07 -47.09
CA PRO A 501 38.97 -23.72 -47.20
C PRO A 501 39.27 -22.30 -46.69
N GLU A 502 40.53 -22.04 -46.31
CA GLU A 502 41.00 -20.75 -45.75
C GLU A 502 40.79 -19.54 -46.68
N ILE A 503 40.58 -19.78 -47.98
CA ILE A 503 40.21 -18.75 -48.97
C ILE A 503 38.94 -18.01 -48.53
N LEU A 504 37.98 -18.72 -47.92
CA LEU A 504 36.89 -18.11 -47.18
C LEU A 504 37.37 -17.82 -45.75
N VAL A 505 37.69 -16.55 -45.47
CA VAL A 505 38.20 -16.13 -44.16
C VAL A 505 37.19 -16.36 -43.04
N SER A 506 37.69 -16.58 -41.83
CA SER A 506 36.83 -16.72 -40.65
C SER A 506 36.06 -15.42 -40.37
N PRO A 507 34.84 -15.49 -39.80
CA PRO A 507 34.00 -14.32 -39.56
C PRO A 507 34.67 -13.19 -38.77
N HIS A 508 35.50 -13.51 -37.78
CA HIS A 508 36.22 -12.50 -36.99
C HIS A 508 37.32 -11.78 -37.81
N LEU A 509 37.95 -12.46 -38.77
CA LEU A 509 39.03 -11.90 -39.58
C LEU A 509 38.52 -10.91 -40.63
N SER A 510 37.29 -11.08 -41.12
CA SER A 510 36.72 -10.17 -42.13
C SER A 510 36.56 -8.73 -41.62
N VAL A 511 36.43 -8.57 -40.31
CA VAL A 511 36.32 -7.29 -39.59
C VAL A 511 37.53 -7.01 -38.68
N GLN A 512 38.58 -7.82 -38.76
CA GLN A 512 39.81 -7.70 -37.97
C GLN A 512 39.60 -7.72 -36.45
N TRP A 513 38.62 -8.48 -35.97
CA TRP A 513 38.37 -8.67 -34.54
C TRP A 513 39.19 -9.83 -33.97
N PRO A 514 39.72 -9.72 -32.73
CA PRO A 514 40.13 -10.88 -31.97
C PRO A 514 38.98 -11.89 -31.82
N ILE A 515 39.30 -13.17 -31.72
CA ILE A 515 38.31 -14.25 -31.56
C ILE A 515 37.37 -13.94 -30.37
N GLU A 516 37.93 -13.55 -29.23
CA GLU A 516 37.15 -13.22 -28.03
C GLU A 516 36.14 -12.09 -28.26
N GLN A 517 36.53 -11.04 -29.00
CA GLN A 517 35.63 -9.93 -29.31
C GLN A 517 34.45 -10.39 -30.17
N TYR A 518 34.73 -11.24 -31.17
CA TYR A 518 33.69 -11.77 -32.05
C TYR A 518 32.75 -12.75 -31.32
N VAL A 519 33.28 -13.65 -30.51
CA VAL A 519 32.47 -14.58 -29.69
C VAL A 519 31.55 -13.79 -28.76
N ARG A 520 32.07 -12.76 -28.09
CA ARG A 520 31.28 -11.89 -27.21
C ARG A 520 30.16 -11.20 -27.99
N TRP A 521 30.47 -10.63 -29.16
CA TRP A 521 29.47 -10.03 -30.04
C TRP A 521 28.35 -11.02 -30.40
N CYS A 522 28.69 -12.24 -30.82
CA CYS A 522 27.70 -13.29 -31.11
C CYS A 522 26.83 -13.67 -29.91
N CYS A 523 27.32 -13.53 -28.68
CA CYS A 523 26.54 -13.83 -27.47
C CYS A 523 25.59 -12.71 -27.04
N GLU A 524 25.85 -11.48 -27.50
CA GLU A 524 25.08 -10.27 -27.15
C GLU A 524 24.04 -9.90 -28.20
N HIS A 525 24.12 -10.49 -29.40
CA HIS A 525 23.26 -10.15 -30.53
C HIS A 525 22.27 -11.27 -30.85
N SER A 526 21.16 -10.89 -31.47
CA SER A 526 20.10 -11.80 -31.91
C SER A 526 20.55 -12.71 -33.05
N ASP A 527 19.86 -13.84 -33.21
CA ASP A 527 20.13 -14.79 -34.30
C ASP A 527 20.08 -14.11 -35.68
N LEU A 528 19.21 -13.11 -35.88
CA LEU A 528 19.09 -12.34 -37.12
C LEU A 528 20.29 -11.43 -37.40
N GLU A 529 20.77 -10.74 -36.37
CA GLU A 529 21.95 -9.88 -36.49
C GLU A 529 23.19 -10.70 -36.85
N ILE A 530 23.33 -11.90 -36.26
CA ILE A 530 24.38 -12.86 -36.61
C ILE A 530 24.25 -13.28 -38.09
N ILE A 531 23.05 -13.65 -38.56
CA ILE A 531 22.82 -14.00 -39.97
C ILE A 531 23.14 -12.84 -40.91
N SER A 532 22.74 -11.62 -40.55
CA SER A 532 23.02 -10.40 -41.33
C SER A 532 24.53 -10.16 -41.44
N PHE A 533 25.27 -10.28 -40.34
CA PHE A 533 26.72 -10.19 -40.34
C PHE A 533 27.35 -11.23 -41.27
N LEU A 534 26.92 -12.50 -41.19
CA LEU A 534 27.42 -13.58 -42.04
C LEU A 534 27.06 -13.37 -43.51
N SER A 535 25.89 -12.80 -43.81
CA SER A 535 25.51 -12.38 -45.16
C SER A 535 26.45 -11.30 -45.72
N GLY A 536 26.85 -10.33 -44.89
CA GLY A 536 27.85 -9.33 -45.24
C GLY A 536 29.23 -9.95 -45.55
N LEU A 537 29.67 -10.93 -44.75
CA LEU A 537 30.87 -11.72 -45.02
C LEU A 537 30.79 -12.43 -46.37
N MET A 538 29.70 -13.15 -46.63
CA MET A 538 29.54 -13.89 -47.89
C MET A 538 29.51 -12.96 -49.10
N THR A 539 28.83 -11.80 -48.99
CA THR A 539 28.82 -10.77 -50.04
C THR A 539 30.23 -10.27 -50.33
N SER A 540 31.03 -10.01 -49.29
CA SER A 540 32.43 -9.57 -49.43
C SER A 540 33.27 -10.64 -50.12
N TYR A 541 33.06 -11.92 -49.78
CA TYR A 541 33.71 -13.05 -50.47
C TYR A 541 33.31 -13.13 -51.95
N THR A 542 32.03 -12.94 -52.30
CA THR A 542 31.56 -12.91 -53.69
C THR A 542 32.28 -11.83 -54.50
N THR A 543 32.40 -10.62 -53.95
CA THR A 543 33.14 -9.51 -54.61
C THR A 543 34.62 -9.85 -54.79
N LEU A 544 35.25 -10.51 -53.81
CA LEU A 544 36.65 -10.94 -53.92
C LEU A 544 36.86 -11.99 -55.02
N VAL A 545 35.99 -13.00 -55.12
CA VAL A 545 36.06 -14.04 -56.18
C VAL A 545 35.90 -13.40 -57.56
N ILE A 546 34.94 -12.49 -57.72
CA ILE A 546 34.72 -11.75 -58.97
C ILE A 546 35.95 -10.91 -59.33
N ASN A 547 36.52 -10.16 -58.38
CA ASN A 547 37.71 -9.34 -58.62
C ASN A 547 38.95 -10.18 -58.96
N ARG A 548 39.06 -11.40 -58.43
CA ARG A 548 40.14 -12.35 -58.73
C ARG A 548 39.94 -13.10 -60.06
N HIS A 549 38.83 -12.88 -60.77
CA HIS A 549 38.46 -13.59 -62.00
C HIS A 549 38.41 -15.12 -61.83
N GLU A 550 38.12 -15.58 -60.61
CA GLU A 550 37.96 -17.00 -60.30
C GLU A 550 36.59 -17.48 -60.82
N THR A 551 36.54 -18.69 -61.40
CA THR A 551 35.33 -19.25 -62.01
C THR A 551 34.55 -20.19 -61.08
N GLN A 552 35.07 -20.46 -59.88
CA GLN A 552 34.49 -21.40 -58.92
C GLN A 552 34.49 -20.81 -57.51
N TYR A 553 33.34 -20.90 -56.83
CA TYR A 553 33.21 -20.60 -55.40
C TYR A 553 33.63 -21.80 -54.55
N VAL A 554 33.84 -21.59 -53.24
CA VAL A 554 34.04 -22.72 -52.31
C VAL A 554 32.84 -23.69 -52.34
N PRO A 555 33.06 -25.02 -52.14
CA PRO A 555 32.01 -26.03 -52.27
C PRO A 555 30.74 -25.77 -51.44
N HIS A 556 30.89 -25.17 -50.25
CA HIS A 556 29.77 -24.89 -49.34
C HIS A 556 29.01 -23.59 -49.64
N TYR A 557 29.50 -22.74 -50.56
CA TYR A 557 28.93 -21.41 -50.85
C TYR A 557 27.44 -21.46 -51.23
N PRO A 558 26.96 -22.32 -52.15
CA PRO A 558 25.55 -22.35 -52.53
C PRO A 558 24.63 -22.68 -51.35
N LYS A 559 25.08 -23.56 -50.45
CA LYS A 559 24.30 -23.99 -49.28
C LYS A 559 24.24 -22.92 -48.21
N ILE A 560 25.35 -22.19 -47.99
CA ILE A 560 25.38 -21.04 -47.08
C ILE A 560 24.37 -19.97 -47.53
N MET A 561 24.35 -19.64 -48.82
CA MET A 561 23.42 -18.63 -49.36
C MET A 561 21.94 -19.06 -49.27
N GLU A 562 21.65 -20.35 -49.45
CA GLU A 562 20.31 -20.93 -49.23
C GLU A 562 19.86 -20.75 -47.77
N LEU A 563 20.73 -21.05 -46.81
CA LEU A 563 20.44 -20.92 -45.38
C LEU A 563 20.27 -19.46 -44.94
N ILE A 564 21.08 -18.54 -45.47
CA ILE A 564 20.94 -17.10 -45.21
C ILE A 564 19.56 -16.65 -45.68
N LYS A 565 19.17 -16.99 -46.91
CA LYS A 565 17.86 -16.65 -47.47
C LYS A 565 16.72 -17.21 -46.60
N LYS A 566 16.78 -18.50 -46.26
CA LYS A 566 15.78 -19.16 -45.40
C LYS A 566 15.68 -18.47 -44.04
N GLY A 567 16.83 -18.19 -43.40
CA GLY A 567 16.90 -17.55 -42.09
C GLY A 567 16.39 -16.11 -42.07
N THR A 568 16.54 -15.37 -43.17
CA THR A 568 15.94 -14.03 -43.32
C THR A 568 14.43 -14.07 -43.60
N GLU A 569 13.93 -15.14 -44.24
CA GLU A 569 12.50 -15.32 -44.58
C GLU A 569 11.67 -15.88 -43.41
N THR A 570 12.26 -16.65 -42.50
CA THR A 570 11.54 -17.25 -41.35
C THR A 570 11.25 -16.27 -40.21
N SER A 571 11.74 -15.03 -40.28
CA SER A 571 11.61 -14.02 -39.22
C SER A 571 10.92 -12.72 -39.67
N SER A 572 10.36 -12.70 -40.88
CA SER A 572 9.39 -11.70 -41.38
C SER A 572 8.00 -12.30 -41.38
#